data_AF-A0A9P7FDC4-F1
#
_entry.id   AF-A0A9P7FDC4-F1
#
_cell.length_a   1.000
_cell.length_b   1.000
_cell.length_c   1.000
_cell.angle_alpha   90.00
_cell.angle_beta   90.00
_cell.angle_gamma   90.00
#
_symmetry.space_group_name_H-M   'P 1'
#
loop_
_entity.id
_entity.type
_entity.pdbx_description
1 polymer ?
#
loop_
_entity_poly.entity_id
_entity_poly.type
_entity_poly.pdbx_seq_one_letter_code
_entity_poly.pdbx_strand_id
1 'polypeptide(L)'
;MRMSSVVDTFFENMLSDAASDMYKMWQKVGKERNSDEWEMTPATVNAYYNPPANEVDSYCQGARLTKNKNVFPAGILQPPFFSESWLGYLSYGSFGMVAAHELTHAFDSSGRLSNQQGKLEEWWSRQTSDAYQIRQDCIVEQYSSYTVEDGKGGIIHVNGNLYVYGRDV
;
A
#
# COMPACT_ATOMS: atom_id res chain seq x y z
N MET A 1 10.61 1.36 28.05
CA MET A 1 11.30 2.66 27.96
C MET A 1 10.24 3.74 28.14
N ARG A 2 10.42 4.69 29.06
CA ARG A 2 9.42 5.71 29.40
C ARG A 2 9.76 6.97 28.60
N MET A 3 8.92 7.34 27.63
CA MET A 3 9.08 8.57 26.85
C MET A 3 8.58 9.73 27.70
N SER A 4 9.46 10.66 28.06
CA SER A 4 9.10 11.87 28.81
C SER A 4 9.36 13.05 27.89
N SER A 5 8.31 13.65 27.34
CA SER A 5 8.43 14.89 26.58
C SER A 5 8.79 16.02 27.55
N VAL A 6 9.99 16.57 27.42
CA VAL A 6 10.40 17.75 28.19
C VAL A 6 10.15 18.99 27.34
N VAL A 7 9.65 20.07 27.96
CA VAL A 7 9.36 21.35 27.29
C VAL A 7 10.67 22.02 26.90
N ASP A 8 10.72 22.71 25.76
CA ASP A 8 11.90 23.40 25.18
C ASP A 8 13.06 22.52 24.70
N THR A 9 12.88 21.20 24.59
CA THR A 9 13.88 20.25 24.05
C THR A 9 13.37 19.51 22.82
N PHE A 10 12.89 20.26 21.82
CA PHE A 10 12.29 19.67 20.61
C PHE A 10 13.25 18.70 19.90
N PHE A 11 14.51 19.09 19.75
CA PHE A 11 15.51 18.26 19.08
C PHE A 11 15.77 16.95 19.83
N GLU A 12 15.90 16.99 21.16
CA GLU A 12 16.13 15.83 22.01
C GLU A 12 14.93 14.88 22.02
N ASN A 13 13.71 15.45 21.98
CA ASN A 13 12.48 14.66 21.86
C ASN A 13 12.46 13.91 20.53
N MET A 14 12.80 14.57 19.42
CA MET A 14 12.88 13.94 18.09
C MET A 14 13.94 12.84 18.03
N LEU A 15 15.12 13.06 18.61
CA LEU A 15 16.17 12.03 18.69
C LEU A 15 15.72 10.83 19.52
N SER A 16 15.06 11.08 20.65
CA SER A 16 14.57 10.03 21.54
C SER A 16 13.48 9.19 20.87
N ASP A 17 12.59 9.82 20.11
CA ASP A 17 11.53 9.15 19.35
C ASP A 17 12.14 8.26 18.24
N ALA A 18 13.04 8.81 17.43
CA ALA A 18 13.74 8.05 16.38
C ALA A 18 14.52 6.84 16.94
N ALA A 19 15.20 7.02 18.08
CA ALA A 19 15.88 5.93 18.77
C ALA A 19 14.90 4.87 19.30
N SER A 20 13.74 5.30 19.82
CA SER A 20 12.68 4.39 20.28
C SER A 20 12.12 3.55 19.13
N ASP A 21 11.86 4.16 17.99
CA ASP A 21 11.31 3.47 16.82
C ASP A 21 12.29 2.48 16.23
N MET A 22 13.57 2.86 16.11
CA MET A 22 14.62 1.93 15.72
C MET A 22 14.69 0.75 16.71
N TYR A 23 14.67 1.02 18.02
CA TYR A 23 14.70 -0.04 19.04
C TYR A 23 13.51 -0.99 18.92
N LYS A 24 12.28 -0.48 18.76
CA LYS A 24 11.07 -1.30 18.54
C LYS A 24 11.19 -2.15 17.28
N MET A 25 11.71 -1.60 16.19
CA MET A 25 11.94 -2.33 14.94
C MET A 25 12.91 -3.51 15.17
N TRP A 26 14.05 -3.27 15.81
CA TRP A 26 15.01 -4.34 16.13
C TRP A 26 14.45 -5.41 17.06
N GLN A 27 13.56 -5.04 17.98
CA GLN A 27 12.88 -6.01 18.86
C GLN A 27 11.95 -6.99 18.13
N LYS A 28 11.59 -6.72 16.86
CA LYS A 28 10.78 -7.64 16.04
C LYS A 28 11.63 -8.74 15.39
N VAL A 29 12.94 -8.54 15.24
CA VAL A 29 13.82 -9.51 14.59
C VAL A 29 13.81 -10.83 15.36
N GLY A 30 13.60 -11.94 14.64
CA GLY A 30 13.53 -13.29 15.22
C GLY A 30 12.20 -13.63 15.92
N LYS A 31 11.21 -12.73 15.90
CA LYS A 31 9.85 -13.01 16.36
C LYS A 31 8.94 -13.31 15.17
N GLU A 32 7.85 -14.04 15.44
CA GLU A 32 6.77 -14.19 14.47
C GLU A 32 6.13 -12.84 14.17
N ARG A 33 5.65 -12.71 12.95
CA ARG A 33 5.00 -11.50 12.47
C ARG A 33 3.67 -11.31 13.19
N ASN A 34 3.42 -10.11 13.69
CA ASN A 34 2.12 -9.76 14.23
C ASN A 34 1.15 -9.41 13.09
N SER A 35 0.18 -10.27 12.80
CA SER A 35 -0.80 -10.07 11.74
C SER A 35 -1.81 -8.94 12.03
N ASP A 36 -1.95 -8.52 13.29
CA ASP A 36 -2.86 -7.44 13.71
C ASP A 36 -2.21 -6.04 13.62
N GLU A 37 -0.91 -5.94 13.34
CA GLU A 37 -0.20 -4.66 13.30
C GLU A 37 -0.55 -3.81 12.07
N TRP A 38 -0.79 -2.50 12.26
CA TRP A 38 -1.07 -1.56 11.17
C TRP A 38 0.19 -0.75 10.82
N GLU A 39 0.33 -0.37 9.54
CA GLU A 39 1.44 0.46 9.04
C GLU A 39 1.12 1.96 9.11
N MET A 40 -0.16 2.30 9.16
CA MET A 40 -0.64 3.68 9.23
C MET A 40 -1.43 3.92 10.50
N THR A 41 -1.34 5.15 11.01
CA THR A 41 -2.18 5.59 12.14
C THR A 41 -3.62 5.81 11.67
N PRO A 42 -4.62 5.68 12.56
CA PRO A 42 -6.03 5.92 12.20
C PRO A 42 -6.32 7.31 11.63
N ALA A 43 -5.51 8.33 11.97
CA ALA A 43 -5.67 9.70 11.50
C ALA A 43 -5.10 9.96 10.09
N THR A 44 -4.42 8.98 9.50
CA THR A 44 -3.80 9.11 8.18
C THR A 44 -4.88 9.18 7.10
N VAL A 45 -4.81 10.17 6.20
CA VAL A 45 -5.69 10.26 5.02
C VAL A 45 -5.01 9.55 3.86
N ASN A 46 -5.02 8.22 3.90
CA ASN A 46 -4.47 7.36 2.86
C ASN A 46 -5.09 5.95 2.97
N ALA A 47 -4.78 5.05 2.06
CA ALA A 47 -5.06 3.62 2.15
C ALA A 47 -3.82 2.83 1.71
N TYR A 48 -3.77 1.54 2.05
CA TYR A 48 -2.68 0.69 1.59
C TYR A 48 -3.08 -0.79 1.55
N TYR A 49 -2.34 -1.53 0.71
CA TYR A 49 -2.30 -2.97 0.66
C TYR A 49 -0.97 -3.50 1.17
N ASN A 50 -1.00 -4.52 2.03
CA ASN A 50 0.19 -5.18 2.56
C ASN A 50 0.25 -6.64 2.05
N PRO A 51 1.06 -6.93 1.01
CA PRO A 51 1.16 -8.28 0.45
C PRO A 51 1.65 -9.34 1.45
N PRO A 52 2.72 -9.10 2.25
CA PRO A 52 3.13 -10.02 3.32
C PRO A 52 2.05 -10.28 4.38
N ALA A 53 1.04 -9.41 4.48
CA ALA A 53 -0.08 -9.55 5.39
C ALA A 53 -1.30 -10.25 4.83
N ASN A 54 -1.25 -10.72 3.59
CA ASN A 54 -2.22 -11.67 3.09
C ASN A 54 -1.99 -13.01 3.74
N GLU A 55 -2.49 -13.14 4.95
CA GLU A 55 -2.42 -14.36 5.70
C GLU A 55 -3.76 -15.07 5.58
N VAL A 56 -3.72 -16.38 5.39
CA VAL A 56 -4.90 -17.19 5.61
C VAL A 56 -5.12 -17.23 7.12
N ASP A 57 -6.11 -16.49 7.60
CA ASP A 57 -6.47 -16.54 9.01
C ASP A 57 -6.96 -17.95 9.32
N SER A 58 -6.22 -18.63 10.18
CA SER A 58 -6.65 -19.92 10.70
C SER A 58 -7.81 -19.68 11.66
N TYR A 59 -9.02 -19.85 11.12
CA TYR A 59 -10.26 -20.13 11.85
C TYR A 59 -11.07 -18.89 12.34
N CYS A 60 -11.82 -18.27 11.43
CA CYS A 60 -13.08 -17.60 11.77
C CYS A 60 -14.26 -18.46 11.31
N GLN A 61 -14.96 -19.09 12.26
CA GLN A 61 -16.27 -19.75 12.10
C GLN A 61 -16.40 -20.71 10.90
N GLY A 62 -15.44 -21.63 10.71
CA GLY A 62 -15.61 -22.74 9.75
C GLY A 62 -15.47 -22.36 8.27
N ALA A 63 -15.11 -21.10 7.96
CA ALA A 63 -14.69 -20.68 6.62
C ALA A 63 -13.22 -20.24 6.65
N ARG A 64 -12.41 -20.79 5.74
CA ARG A 64 -11.02 -20.38 5.55
C ARG A 64 -11.03 -19.02 4.83
N LEU A 65 -11.08 -17.93 5.60
CA LEU A 65 -11.04 -16.57 5.07
C LEU A 65 -9.58 -16.15 4.89
N THR A 66 -9.18 -15.94 3.64
CA THR A 66 -7.93 -15.24 3.33
C THR A 66 -8.13 -13.78 3.75
N LYS A 67 -7.37 -13.30 4.74
CA LYS A 67 -7.35 -11.88 5.08
C LYS A 67 -6.50 -11.18 4.02
N ASN A 68 -7.11 -10.69 2.94
CA ASN A 68 -6.46 -9.67 2.13
C ASN A 68 -6.41 -8.39 2.96
N LYS A 69 -5.20 -7.95 3.34
CA LYS A 69 -5.07 -6.82 4.27
C LYS A 69 -5.07 -5.48 3.53
N ASN A 70 -6.25 -5.13 3.01
CA ASN A 70 -6.57 -3.76 2.61
C ASN A 70 -6.94 -2.99 3.88
N VAL A 71 -6.24 -1.89 4.16
CA VAL A 71 -6.49 -1.09 5.36
C VAL A 71 -6.94 0.30 4.95
N PHE A 72 -8.08 0.72 5.51
CA PHE A 72 -8.67 2.04 5.33
C PHE A 72 -8.72 2.75 6.69
N PRO A 73 -7.68 3.53 7.05
CA PRO A 73 -7.70 4.37 8.24
C PRO A 73 -8.93 5.29 8.29
N ALA A 74 -9.40 5.62 9.49
CA ALA A 74 -10.55 6.50 9.67
C ALA A 74 -10.38 7.87 8.97
N GLY A 75 -9.13 8.35 8.84
CA GLY A 75 -8.80 9.58 8.14
C GLY A 75 -9.24 9.62 6.67
N ILE A 76 -9.29 8.50 5.94
CA ILE A 76 -9.78 8.50 4.55
C ILE A 76 -11.31 8.42 4.44
N LEU A 77 -12.01 8.07 5.53
CA LEU A 77 -13.47 7.87 5.54
C LEU A 77 -14.24 9.19 5.69
N GLN A 78 -13.90 10.17 4.86
CA GLN A 78 -14.50 11.50 4.83
C GLN A 78 -14.61 12.02 3.38
N PRO A 79 -15.43 13.05 3.11
CA PRO A 79 -15.47 13.68 1.80
C PRO A 79 -14.09 14.22 1.39
N PRO A 80 -13.69 14.15 0.10
CA PRO A 80 -14.47 13.70 -1.06
C PRO A 80 -14.45 12.18 -1.31
N PHE A 81 -13.91 11.38 -0.39
CA PHE A 81 -13.75 9.94 -0.59
C PHE A 81 -14.97 9.15 -0.11
N PHE A 82 -15.54 9.50 1.04
CA PHE A 82 -16.65 8.75 1.63
C PHE A 82 -17.66 9.66 2.34
N SER A 83 -18.94 9.33 2.19
CA SER A 83 -20.02 9.78 3.05
C SER A 83 -21.13 8.74 3.06
N GLU A 84 -21.65 8.44 4.25
CA GLU A 84 -22.79 7.53 4.41
C GLU A 84 -24.05 8.04 3.69
N SER A 85 -24.19 9.36 3.55
CA SER A 85 -25.36 10.00 2.94
C SER A 85 -25.37 9.97 1.41
N TRP A 86 -24.29 9.51 0.77
CA TRP A 86 -24.15 9.55 -0.69
C TRP A 86 -24.92 8.44 -1.39
N LEU A 87 -25.42 8.77 -2.58
CA LEU A 87 -26.03 7.79 -3.48
C LEU A 87 -24.98 6.76 -3.90
N GLY A 88 -25.41 5.50 -4.08
CA GLY A 88 -24.49 4.38 -4.30
C GLY A 88 -23.47 4.62 -5.41
N TYR A 89 -23.86 5.22 -6.54
CA TYR A 89 -22.93 5.49 -7.65
C TYR A 89 -21.80 6.45 -7.29
N LEU A 90 -22.04 7.43 -6.40
CA LEU A 90 -20.99 8.31 -5.87
C LEU A 90 -20.04 7.49 -4.99
N SER A 91 -20.58 6.70 -4.07
CA SER A 91 -19.80 5.85 -3.17
C SER A 91 -18.95 4.82 -3.92
N TYR A 92 -19.46 4.26 -5.02
CA TYR A 92 -18.71 3.36 -5.90
C TYR A 92 -17.60 4.11 -6.66
N GLY A 93 -17.88 5.30 -7.19
CA GLY A 93 -16.90 6.10 -7.93
C GLY A 93 -15.79 6.68 -7.04
N SER A 94 -16.09 6.95 -5.78
CA SER A 94 -15.12 7.49 -4.82
C SER A 94 -14.46 6.36 -4.02
N PHE A 95 -15.10 5.88 -2.96
CA PHE A 95 -14.52 4.91 -2.04
C PHE A 95 -14.37 3.53 -2.70
N GLY A 96 -15.32 3.14 -3.56
CA GLY A 96 -15.23 1.90 -4.31
C GLY A 96 -13.99 1.86 -5.23
N MET A 97 -13.64 3.00 -5.86
CA MET A 97 -12.40 3.11 -6.64
C MET A 97 -11.17 2.95 -5.77
N VAL A 98 -11.11 3.63 -4.61
CA VAL A 98 -9.99 3.48 -3.65
C VAL A 98 -9.85 2.04 -3.19
N ALA A 99 -10.95 1.39 -2.80
CA ALA A 99 -10.93 0.01 -2.36
C ALA A 99 -10.49 -0.96 -3.46
N ALA A 100 -10.90 -0.71 -4.71
CA ALA A 100 -10.45 -1.47 -5.87
C ALA A 100 -8.97 -1.22 -6.19
N HIS A 101 -8.48 0.01 -6.06
CA HIS A 101 -7.06 0.36 -6.22
C HIS A 101 -6.18 -0.46 -5.27
N GLU A 102 -6.53 -0.48 -3.98
CA GLU A 102 -5.80 -1.29 -2.99
C GLU A 102 -5.87 -2.78 -3.30
N LEU A 103 -7.01 -3.28 -3.77
CA LEU A 103 -7.11 -4.67 -4.21
C LEU A 103 -6.23 -4.96 -5.43
N THR A 104 -6.11 -4.02 -6.38
CA THR A 104 -5.26 -4.22 -7.57
C THR A 104 -3.78 -4.28 -7.25
N HIS A 105 -3.32 -3.70 -6.14
CA HIS A 105 -1.94 -3.89 -5.67
C HIS A 105 -1.62 -5.35 -5.35
N ALA A 106 -2.63 -6.21 -5.12
CA ALA A 106 -2.44 -7.66 -5.03
C ALA A 106 -1.93 -8.31 -6.31
N PHE A 107 -2.15 -7.65 -7.45
CA PHE A 107 -1.93 -8.22 -8.77
C PHE A 107 -1.06 -7.32 -9.64
N ASP A 108 -0.50 -6.23 -9.10
CA ASP A 108 0.40 -5.35 -9.84
C ASP A 108 1.75 -6.03 -10.13
N SER A 109 2.69 -5.28 -10.71
CA SER A 109 4.03 -5.80 -11.09
C SER A 109 4.74 -6.54 -9.95
N SER A 110 4.56 -6.06 -8.71
CA SER A 110 5.17 -6.60 -7.50
C SER A 110 4.25 -7.59 -6.79
N GLY A 111 2.96 -7.24 -6.64
CA GLY A 111 1.97 -8.04 -5.93
C GLY A 111 1.73 -9.39 -6.57
N ARG A 112 1.78 -9.49 -7.91
CA ARG A 112 1.60 -10.76 -8.62
C ARG A 112 2.62 -11.83 -8.23
N LEU A 113 3.76 -11.45 -7.67
CA LEU A 113 4.81 -12.38 -7.27
C LEU A 113 4.54 -13.01 -5.89
N SER A 114 3.51 -12.55 -5.18
CA SER A 114 3.07 -13.10 -3.90
C SER A 114 1.82 -13.96 -4.09
N ASN A 115 1.84 -15.17 -3.54
CA ASN A 115 0.67 -16.04 -3.51
C ASN A 115 -0.35 -15.58 -2.46
N GLN A 116 -1.48 -16.28 -2.33
CA GLN A 116 -2.55 -15.94 -1.37
C GLN A 116 -2.12 -15.97 0.12
N GLN A 117 -0.96 -16.56 0.45
CA GLN A 117 -0.36 -16.56 1.78
C GLN A 117 0.68 -15.44 1.96
N GLY A 118 0.78 -14.50 1.00
CA GLY A 118 1.76 -13.43 1.02
C GLY A 118 3.21 -13.90 0.79
N LYS A 119 3.41 -15.16 0.38
CA LYS A 119 4.73 -15.72 0.11
C LYS A 119 5.15 -15.42 -1.32
N LEU A 120 6.38 -14.93 -1.48
CA LEU A 120 7.00 -14.74 -2.79
C LEU A 120 7.19 -16.10 -3.49
N GLU A 121 6.47 -16.30 -4.58
CA GLU A 121 6.42 -17.56 -5.33
C GLU A 121 5.87 -17.29 -6.74
N GLU A 122 6.44 -17.88 -7.78
CA GLU A 122 5.85 -17.81 -9.12
C GLU A 122 4.67 -18.79 -9.19
N TRP A 123 3.47 -18.29 -8.91
CA TRP A 123 2.22 -19.08 -8.91
C TRP A 123 1.43 -18.94 -10.22
N TRP A 124 1.87 -18.07 -11.13
CA TRP A 124 1.31 -17.95 -12.46
C TRP A 124 1.96 -18.92 -13.43
N SER A 125 1.16 -19.38 -14.40
CA SER A 125 1.72 -20.09 -15.54
C SER A 125 2.61 -19.14 -16.34
N ARG A 126 3.66 -19.66 -16.97
CA ARG A 126 4.53 -18.86 -17.85
C ARG A 126 3.73 -18.10 -18.91
N GLN A 127 2.71 -18.74 -19.51
CA GLN A 127 1.85 -18.10 -20.50
C GLN A 127 1.10 -16.89 -19.92
N THR A 128 0.62 -16.99 -18.68
CA THR A 128 -0.04 -15.88 -17.98
C THR A 128 0.94 -14.75 -17.71
N SER A 129 2.13 -15.06 -17.19
CA SER A 129 3.16 -14.07 -16.90
C SER A 129 3.63 -13.34 -18.16
N ASP A 130 3.86 -14.04 -19.26
CA ASP A 130 4.23 -13.44 -20.55
C ASP A 130 3.11 -12.53 -21.09
N ALA A 131 1.85 -12.99 -21.02
CA ALA A 131 0.70 -12.21 -21.47
C ALA A 131 0.44 -10.97 -20.60
N TYR A 132 0.74 -11.05 -19.31
CA TYR A 132 0.65 -9.92 -18.39
C TYR A 132 1.73 -8.89 -18.69
N GLN A 133 2.99 -9.33 -18.88
CA GLN A 133 4.10 -8.46 -19.23
C GLN A 133 3.79 -7.59 -20.46
N ILE A 134 3.25 -8.18 -21.53
CA ILE A 134 2.82 -7.45 -22.74
C ILE A 134 1.82 -6.33 -22.42
N ARG A 135 0.87 -6.58 -21.51
CA ARG A 135 -0.13 -5.58 -21.10
C ARG A 135 0.49 -4.50 -20.24
N GLN A 136 1.41 -4.86 -19.35
CA GLN A 136 2.14 -3.89 -18.54
C GLN A 136 2.95 -2.94 -19.40
N ASP A 137 3.67 -3.46 -20.40
CA ASP A 137 4.48 -2.66 -21.31
C ASP A 137 3.63 -1.64 -22.08
N CYS A 138 2.40 -2.01 -22.46
CA CYS A 138 1.44 -1.07 -23.05
C CYS A 138 1.10 0.10 -22.10
N ILE A 139 0.93 -0.16 -20.80
CA ILE A 139 0.69 0.89 -19.80
C ILE A 139 1.94 1.75 -19.59
N VAL A 140 3.14 1.15 -19.56
CA VAL A 140 4.41 1.88 -19.49
C VAL A 140 4.52 2.86 -20.65
N GLU A 141 4.28 2.39 -21.88
CA GLU A 141 4.32 3.22 -23.09
C GLU A 141 3.28 4.34 -23.03
N GLN A 142 2.05 4.02 -22.64
CA GLN A 142 0.97 5.00 -22.50
C GLN A 142 1.37 6.12 -21.53
N TYR A 143 1.81 5.79 -20.32
CA TYR A 143 2.15 6.79 -19.32
C TYR A 143 3.42 7.56 -19.69
N SER A 144 4.39 6.91 -20.34
CA SER A 144 5.61 7.58 -20.81
C SER A 144 5.35 8.64 -21.90
N SER A 145 4.23 8.54 -22.60
CA SER A 145 3.80 9.54 -23.58
C SER A 145 3.26 10.83 -22.94
N TYR A 146 2.87 10.77 -21.66
CA TYR A 146 2.33 11.93 -20.95
C TYR A 146 3.43 12.88 -20.50
N THR A 147 3.08 14.15 -20.45
CA THR A 147 3.96 15.22 -20.01
C THR A 147 3.32 16.03 -18.90
N VAL A 148 4.12 16.46 -17.93
CA VAL A 148 3.71 17.38 -16.87
C VAL A 148 4.64 18.60 -16.86
N GLU A 149 4.15 19.73 -16.39
CA GLU A 149 4.97 20.92 -16.21
C GLU A 149 5.90 20.75 -15.00
N ASP A 150 7.15 21.20 -15.12
CA ASP A 150 8.15 21.11 -14.04
C ASP A 150 8.02 22.22 -12.99
N GLY A 151 6.98 23.06 -13.09
CA GLY A 151 6.76 24.24 -12.25
C GLY A 151 7.72 25.41 -12.51
N LYS A 152 8.62 25.29 -13.49
CA LYS A 152 9.60 26.31 -13.93
C LYS A 152 9.43 26.68 -15.41
N GLY A 153 8.36 26.22 -16.05
CA GLY A 153 8.05 26.46 -17.46
C GLY A 153 8.68 25.45 -18.42
N GLY A 154 9.30 24.39 -17.89
CA GLY A 154 9.75 23.22 -18.63
C GLY A 154 8.69 22.12 -18.68
N ILE A 155 8.88 21.18 -19.60
CA ILE A 155 8.02 20.01 -19.78
C ILE A 155 8.85 18.77 -19.44
N ILE A 156 8.36 17.92 -18.56
CA ILE A 156 8.95 16.63 -18.22
C ILE A 156 8.00 15.50 -18.62
N HIS A 157 8.56 14.42 -19.16
CA HIS A 157 7.81 13.20 -19.42
C HIS A 157 7.61 12.42 -18.12
N VAL A 158 6.41 11.86 -17.96
CA VAL A 158 6.15 10.93 -16.87
C VAL A 158 7.00 9.68 -17.10
N ASN A 159 7.66 9.18 -16.07
CA ASN A 159 8.39 7.93 -16.17
C ASN A 159 7.42 6.74 -15.99
N GLY A 160 6.99 6.14 -17.10
CA GLY A 160 6.07 5.00 -17.07
C GLY A 160 6.66 3.78 -16.36
N ASN A 161 7.98 3.57 -16.42
CA ASN A 161 8.63 2.46 -15.71
C ASN A 161 8.59 2.66 -14.20
N LEU A 162 8.87 3.87 -13.72
CA LEU A 162 8.74 4.19 -12.30
C LEU A 162 7.30 3.99 -11.83
N TYR A 163 6.32 4.37 -12.65
CA TYR A 163 4.90 4.26 -12.29
C TYR A 163 4.41 2.79 -12.25
N VAL A 164 4.82 1.96 -13.20
CA VAL A 164 4.33 0.57 -13.33
C VAL A 164 5.17 -0.43 -12.54
N TYR A 165 6.49 -0.23 -12.47
CA TYR A 165 7.43 -1.15 -11.83
C TYR A 165 7.99 -0.64 -10.51
N GLY A 166 7.78 0.63 -10.14
CA GLY A 166 8.36 1.22 -8.94
C GLY A 166 9.88 1.40 -8.99
N ARG A 167 10.48 1.40 -10.19
CA ARG A 167 11.94 1.50 -10.39
C ARG A 167 12.28 2.15 -11.73
N ASP A 168 13.38 2.90 -11.71
CA ASP A 168 14.05 3.36 -12.92
C ASP A 168 14.86 2.17 -13.49
N VAL A 169 14.60 1.79 -14.74
CA VAL A 169 15.32 0.73 -15.47
C VAL A 169 16.47 1.30 -16.28
#